data_AF-A0A8S3FWK7-F1
#
_entry.id   AF-A0A8S3FWK7-F1
#
_cell.length_a   1.000
_cell.length_b   1.000
_cell.length_c   1.000
_cell.angle_alpha   90.00
_cell.angle_beta   90.00
_cell.angle_gamma   90.00
#
_symmetry.space_group_name_H-M   'P 1'
#
loop_
_entity.id
_entity.type
_entity.pdbx_description
1 polymer ?
#
loop_
_entity_poly.entity_id
_entity_poly.type
_entity_poly.pdbx_seq_one_letter_code
_entity_poly.pdbx_strand_id
1 'polypeptide(L)'
;ETIHSLQTISSSLSDRLKTFTALLNISIQIEPCQSISSVTFQGIDDLNRTIQRHVLTQKSIFPNVDRILPILWAEANEYVESLADILPAPYILWENFTDRVIGKHGLSHLINDITMSLYDEGKILVLNEVGTQDRVVFLRPSWLVDLLYGLFRHDMTTTYLDYDKNEIFSLSNIPESTFQGYKKEFLQFGLLHFDLLRSLWFGLLHKKEHLNHLWLAMMRFLLIAYPKISKAQLKHLLHIQTPDPCSKGEKKIERFIEVKQNPDVREEIKFDYAIVPYYLPFMNQNEQQDEIKNFSNTLKNVIIIRYTSQSLPLGFFHRFSVSAIFRLSIIYKKHYNNFILGAHEEKDVRFLLETDHRTYFECRCGTSVVEQPLEEIWNLLMSILNHVEAMLTTIAPGNEFNRSVQCPNCKEFSFMGEWTTPKELQCSKMKPCILCGQNVD
;
A
#
# COMPACT_ATOMS: atom_id res chain seq x y z
N GLU A 1 -0.05 -11.73 -33.22
CA GLU A 1 1.23 -12.19 -33.78
C GLU A 1 1.88 -13.14 -32.78
N THR A 2 2.36 -14.30 -33.23
CA THR A 2 2.97 -15.32 -32.37
C THR A 2 4.37 -14.89 -31.94
N ILE A 3 4.66 -14.95 -30.64
CA ILE A 3 5.94 -14.55 -30.00
C ILE A 3 7.19 -15.16 -30.67
N HIS A 4 7.03 -16.28 -31.38
CA HIS A 4 8.07 -16.92 -32.17
C HIS A 4 8.60 -16.09 -33.36
N SER A 5 7.98 -14.96 -33.73
CA SER A 5 8.45 -14.09 -34.83
C SER A 5 9.38 -12.94 -34.40
N LEU A 6 9.68 -12.78 -33.10
CA LEU A 6 10.53 -11.69 -32.60
C LEU A 6 12.01 -12.14 -32.53
N GLN A 7 12.86 -11.55 -33.39
CA GLN A 7 14.30 -11.87 -33.50
C GLN A 7 15.13 -11.50 -32.25
N THR A 8 14.57 -10.74 -31.31
CA THR A 8 15.18 -10.44 -30.01
C THR A 8 14.09 -10.39 -28.94
N ILE A 9 14.12 -11.35 -28.02
CA ILE A 9 13.23 -11.38 -26.85
C ILE A 9 13.93 -10.55 -25.77
N SER A 10 13.31 -9.48 -25.28
CA SER A 10 13.86 -8.73 -24.15
C SER A 10 14.01 -9.63 -22.92
N SER A 11 14.98 -9.36 -22.05
CA SER A 11 15.16 -10.12 -20.80
C SER A 11 13.86 -10.24 -20.00
N SER A 12 13.08 -9.15 -19.95
CA SER A 12 11.76 -9.12 -19.35
C SER A 12 10.75 -10.08 -20.00
N LEU A 13 10.73 -10.21 -21.32
CA LEU A 13 9.86 -11.16 -22.03
C LEU A 13 10.32 -12.62 -21.83
N SER A 14 11.63 -12.86 -21.68
CA SER A 14 12.18 -14.18 -21.39
C SER A 14 11.79 -14.67 -20.00
N ASP A 15 11.94 -13.83 -18.97
CA ASP A 15 11.52 -14.20 -17.61
C ASP A 15 9.99 -14.33 -17.50
N ARG A 16 9.23 -13.53 -18.26
CA ARG A 16 7.77 -13.70 -18.39
C ARG A 16 7.39 -15.04 -19.01
N LEU A 17 8.08 -15.48 -20.06
CA LEU A 17 7.85 -16.79 -20.68
C LEU A 17 8.13 -17.93 -19.69
N LYS A 18 9.18 -17.81 -18.87
CA LYS A 18 9.49 -18.80 -17.82
C LYS A 18 8.38 -18.86 -16.77
N THR A 19 7.89 -17.72 -16.29
CA THR A 19 6.78 -17.68 -15.32
C THR A 19 5.50 -18.27 -15.90
N PHE A 20 5.12 -17.91 -17.13
CA PHE A 20 3.92 -18.49 -17.77
C PHE A 20 4.07 -19.99 -18.02
N THR A 21 5.25 -20.45 -18.41
CA THR A 21 5.52 -21.88 -18.58
C THR A 21 5.47 -22.61 -17.25
N ALA A 22 5.98 -22.01 -16.16
CA ALA A 22 5.85 -22.56 -14.81
C ALA A 22 4.38 -22.65 -14.37
N LEU A 23 3.57 -21.61 -14.60
CA LEU A 23 2.14 -21.60 -14.29
C LEU A 23 1.34 -22.61 -15.12
N LEU A 24 1.63 -22.73 -16.41
CA LEU A 24 1.01 -23.74 -17.29
C LEU A 24 1.36 -25.18 -16.88
N ASN A 25 2.51 -25.36 -16.21
CA ASN A 25 2.94 -26.65 -15.68
C ASN A 25 2.42 -26.92 -14.26
N ILE A 26 1.65 -26.02 -13.65
CA ILE A 26 0.98 -26.30 -12.37
C ILE A 26 -0.15 -27.31 -12.63
N SER A 27 0.06 -28.53 -12.16
CA SER A 27 -1.00 -29.53 -12.05
C SER A 27 -1.95 -29.14 -10.91
N ILE A 28 -3.08 -28.52 -11.25
CA ILE A 28 -4.18 -28.34 -10.29
C ILE A 28 -4.85 -29.69 -10.11
N GLN A 29 -4.57 -30.37 -8.99
CA GLN A 29 -5.28 -31.59 -8.64
C GLN A 29 -6.61 -31.23 -7.98
N ILE A 30 -7.71 -31.50 -8.68
CA ILE A 30 -9.07 -31.33 -8.15
C ILE A 30 -9.45 -32.64 -7.47
N GLU A 31 -9.56 -32.62 -6.14
CA GLU A 31 -10.04 -33.76 -5.36
C GLU A 31 -11.58 -33.76 -5.32
N PRO A 32 -12.24 -34.89 -5.58
CA PRO A 32 -13.69 -34.98 -5.45
C PRO A 32 -14.07 -34.92 -3.96
N CYS A 33 -14.87 -33.93 -3.59
CA CYS A 33 -15.47 -33.84 -2.25
C CYS A 33 -16.94 -34.25 -2.32
N GLN A 34 -17.40 -35.03 -1.34
CA GLN A 34 -18.83 -35.30 -1.18
C GLN A 34 -19.58 -34.02 -0.79
N SER A 35 -20.90 -33.99 -1.02
CA SER A 35 -21.75 -32.91 -0.55
C SER A 35 -21.66 -32.77 0.97
N ILE A 36 -21.30 -31.58 1.43
CA ILE A 36 -21.18 -31.26 2.86
C ILE A 36 -22.39 -30.45 3.29
N SER A 37 -22.87 -30.71 4.50
CA SER A 37 -23.95 -29.93 5.13
C SER A 37 -23.52 -29.50 6.52
N SER A 38 -23.44 -28.19 6.72
CA SER A 38 -23.21 -27.59 8.05
C SER A 38 -24.42 -27.72 8.99
N VAL A 39 -25.61 -28.02 8.44
CA VAL A 39 -26.85 -28.19 9.22
C VAL A 39 -26.97 -29.61 9.77
N THR A 40 -26.64 -30.61 8.96
CA THR A 40 -26.72 -32.03 9.35
C THR A 40 -25.39 -32.60 9.80
N PHE A 41 -24.31 -31.79 9.77
CA PHE A 41 -22.92 -32.18 10.00
C PHE A 41 -22.42 -33.33 9.11
N GLN A 42 -23.15 -33.64 8.02
CA GLN A 42 -22.82 -34.71 7.10
C GLN A 42 -21.64 -34.31 6.21
N GLY A 43 -20.71 -35.23 6.01
CA GLY A 43 -19.56 -35.06 5.12
C GLY A 43 -18.40 -34.24 5.70
N ILE A 44 -18.50 -33.77 6.95
CA ILE A 44 -17.43 -32.98 7.61
C ILE A 44 -16.19 -33.83 7.86
N ASP A 45 -16.33 -35.08 8.30
CA ASP A 45 -15.18 -35.97 8.51
C ASP A 45 -14.45 -36.30 7.21
N ASP A 46 -15.22 -36.50 6.14
CA ASP A 46 -14.66 -36.75 4.81
C ASP A 46 -13.96 -35.50 4.25
N LEU A 47 -14.51 -34.30 4.50
CA LEU A 47 -13.85 -33.04 4.19
C LEU A 47 -12.54 -32.91 4.95
N ASN A 48 -12.53 -33.12 6.28
CA ASN A 48 -11.32 -33.04 7.11
C ASN A 48 -10.25 -34.01 6.60
N ARG A 49 -10.63 -35.24 6.28
CA ARG A 49 -9.72 -36.25 5.73
C ARG A 49 -9.19 -35.85 4.35
N THR A 50 -10.02 -35.24 3.52
CA THR A 50 -9.63 -34.75 2.19
C THR A 50 -8.64 -33.60 2.31
N ILE A 51 -8.91 -32.62 3.19
CA ILE A 51 -8.00 -31.50 3.49
C ILE A 51 -6.66 -32.05 4.00
N GLN A 52 -6.67 -32.93 5.00
CA GLN A 52 -5.44 -33.53 5.55
C GLN A 52 -4.63 -34.24 4.46
N ARG A 53 -5.28 -35.10 3.66
CA ARG A 53 -4.62 -35.81 2.56
C ARG A 53 -3.99 -34.82 1.59
N HIS A 54 -4.72 -33.79 1.19
CA HIS A 54 -4.26 -32.80 0.20
C HIS A 54 -3.05 -32.00 0.70
N VAL A 55 -3.11 -31.56 1.96
CA VAL A 55 -2.04 -30.82 2.64
C VAL A 55 -0.76 -31.68 2.75
N LEU A 56 -0.91 -33.00 2.95
CA LEU A 56 0.22 -33.94 3.03
C LEU A 56 0.80 -34.32 1.65
N THR A 57 -0.05 -34.46 0.61
CA THR A 57 0.39 -34.93 -0.72
C THR A 57 0.95 -33.81 -1.60
N GLN A 58 0.48 -32.56 -1.44
CA GLN A 58 0.89 -31.44 -2.28
C GLN A 58 2.05 -30.64 -1.70
N LYS A 59 3.23 -31.25 -1.61
CA LYS A 59 4.44 -30.59 -1.08
C LYS A 59 4.91 -29.39 -1.91
N SER A 60 4.46 -29.23 -3.16
CA SER A 60 4.72 -28.03 -3.96
C SER A 60 3.91 -26.81 -3.52
N ILE A 61 2.70 -27.04 -2.97
CA ILE A 61 1.79 -25.99 -2.50
C ILE A 61 1.95 -25.78 -0.99
N PHE A 62 2.14 -26.87 -0.24
CA PHE A 62 2.34 -26.85 1.22
C PHE A 62 3.72 -27.43 1.62
N PRO A 63 4.83 -26.76 1.23
CA PRO A 63 6.19 -27.27 1.44
C PRO A 63 6.58 -27.37 2.93
N ASN A 64 5.89 -26.65 3.80
CA ASN A 64 6.22 -26.55 5.23
C ASN A 64 5.54 -27.64 6.09
N VAL A 65 4.60 -28.40 5.54
CA VAL A 65 3.90 -29.47 6.27
C VAL A 65 4.83 -30.65 6.50
N ASP A 66 4.86 -31.18 7.73
CA ASP A 66 5.78 -32.22 8.24
C ASP A 66 7.27 -31.85 8.18
N ARG A 67 7.61 -30.58 7.95
CA ARG A 67 9.00 -30.15 7.97
C ARG A 67 9.55 -30.28 9.38
N ILE A 68 10.64 -31.02 9.55
CA ILE A 68 11.36 -31.09 10.81
C ILE A 68 12.16 -29.79 10.94
N LEU A 69 11.72 -28.92 11.85
CA LEU A 69 12.42 -27.68 12.18
C LEU A 69 13.49 -27.95 13.25
N PRO A 70 14.67 -27.30 13.19
CA PRO A 70 15.63 -27.32 14.27
C PRO A 70 15.01 -26.78 15.56
N ILE A 71 15.43 -27.30 16.73
CA ILE A 71 14.92 -26.86 18.05
C ILE A 71 14.97 -25.33 18.20
N LEU A 72 16.06 -24.73 17.72
CA LEU A 72 16.25 -23.28 17.71
C LEU A 72 15.13 -22.50 17.01
N TRP A 73 14.52 -23.02 15.93
CA TRP A 73 13.40 -22.36 15.25
C TRP A 73 12.12 -22.43 16.08
N ALA A 74 11.91 -23.55 16.78
CA ALA A 74 10.80 -23.67 17.73
C ALA A 74 10.97 -22.70 18.91
N GLU A 75 12.17 -22.60 19.48
CA GLU A 75 12.49 -21.62 20.54
C GLU A 75 12.30 -20.17 20.06
N ALA A 76 12.71 -19.86 18.82
CA ALA A 76 12.51 -18.54 18.24
C ALA A 76 11.02 -18.25 18.03
N ASN A 77 10.22 -19.23 17.58
CA ASN A 77 8.78 -19.09 17.44
C ASN A 77 8.11 -18.81 18.80
N GLU A 78 8.41 -19.61 19.83
CA GLU A 78 7.89 -19.41 21.18
C GLU A 78 8.26 -18.03 21.73
N TYR A 79 9.49 -17.57 21.48
CA TYR A 79 9.92 -16.24 21.86
C TYR A 79 9.13 -15.15 21.16
N VAL A 80 8.92 -15.25 19.84
CA VAL A 80 8.13 -14.30 19.05
C VAL A 80 6.66 -14.27 19.48
N GLU A 81 6.05 -15.43 19.76
CA GLU A 81 4.70 -15.51 20.32
C GLU A 81 4.63 -14.82 21.70
N SER A 82 5.60 -15.07 22.58
CA SER A 82 5.67 -14.41 23.89
C SER A 82 5.87 -12.89 23.79
N LEU A 83 6.62 -12.41 22.79
CA LEU A 83 6.79 -10.99 22.53
C LEU A 83 5.46 -10.32 22.17
N ALA A 84 4.60 -11.00 21.40
CA ALA A 84 3.29 -10.48 21.01
C ALA A 84 2.37 -10.24 22.23
N ASP A 85 2.51 -11.04 23.29
CA ASP A 85 1.71 -10.91 24.52
C ASP A 85 2.22 -9.80 25.46
N ILE A 86 3.52 -9.52 25.42
CA ILE A 86 4.14 -8.50 26.28
C ILE A 86 3.97 -7.10 25.68
N LEU A 87 3.95 -7.00 24.35
CA LEU A 87 3.83 -5.71 23.67
C LEU A 87 2.41 -5.14 23.82
N PRO A 88 2.26 -3.81 23.98
CA PRO A 88 0.95 -3.16 24.04
C PRO A 88 0.08 -3.37 22.80
N ALA A 89 0.73 -3.57 21.66
CA ALA A 89 0.15 -3.96 20.39
C ALA A 89 1.14 -4.93 19.74
N PRO A 90 0.69 -6.04 19.12
CA PRO A 90 1.55 -7.10 18.60
C PRO A 90 2.18 -6.71 17.25
N TYR A 91 2.89 -5.58 17.21
CA TYR A 91 3.72 -5.14 16.10
C TYR A 91 5.01 -4.49 16.60
N ILE A 92 6.04 -4.51 15.78
CA ILE A 92 7.36 -3.96 16.11
C ILE A 92 8.09 -3.56 14.83
N LEU A 93 8.88 -2.49 14.89
CA LEU A 93 9.75 -2.11 13.76
C LEU A 93 10.85 -3.15 13.56
N TRP A 94 11.28 -3.32 12.31
CA TRP A 94 12.26 -4.33 11.92
C TRP A 94 13.54 -4.29 12.77
N GLU A 95 14.15 -3.12 12.94
CA GLU A 95 15.38 -2.97 13.73
C GLU A 95 15.21 -3.48 15.16
N ASN A 96 14.13 -3.05 15.82
CA ASN A 96 13.80 -3.48 17.18
C ASN A 96 13.45 -4.98 17.26
N PHE A 97 12.83 -5.53 16.23
CA PHE A 97 12.57 -6.97 16.13
C PHE A 97 13.89 -7.73 16.03
N THR A 98 14.78 -7.32 15.12
CA THR A 98 16.08 -7.94 14.95
C THR A 98 16.92 -7.87 16.22
N ASP A 99 16.98 -6.71 16.88
CA ASP A 99 17.73 -6.53 18.12
C ASP A 99 17.23 -7.44 19.25
N ARG A 100 15.91 -7.62 19.37
CA ARG A 100 15.32 -8.51 20.38
C ARG A 100 15.63 -9.98 20.11
N VAL A 101 15.44 -10.43 18.87
CA VAL A 101 15.69 -11.83 18.51
C VAL A 101 17.19 -12.14 18.58
N ILE A 102 18.05 -11.24 18.10
CA ILE A 102 19.51 -11.36 18.20
C ILE A 102 19.95 -11.31 19.66
N GLY A 103 19.41 -10.40 20.46
CA GLY A 103 19.73 -10.31 21.90
C GLY A 103 19.36 -11.58 22.66
N LYS A 104 18.30 -12.29 22.25
CA LYS A 104 17.83 -13.53 22.88
C LYS A 104 18.61 -14.76 22.44
N HIS A 105 18.92 -14.89 21.14
CA HIS A 105 19.48 -16.13 20.58
C HIS A 105 20.93 -15.99 20.05
N GLY A 106 21.44 -14.76 19.88
CA GLY A 106 22.82 -14.48 19.43
C GLY A 106 23.08 -14.61 17.93
N LEU A 107 22.03 -14.74 17.10
CA LEU A 107 22.14 -15.20 15.72
C LEU A 107 21.85 -14.12 14.68
N SER A 108 22.73 -13.12 14.60
CA SER A 108 22.59 -12.04 13.61
C SER A 108 22.58 -12.52 12.16
N HIS A 109 23.30 -13.59 11.84
CA HIS A 109 23.37 -14.13 10.47
C HIS A 109 22.14 -14.95 10.06
N LEU A 110 21.36 -15.47 11.01
CA LEU A 110 20.16 -16.30 10.72
C LEU A 110 18.85 -15.55 10.87
N ILE A 111 18.89 -14.26 11.23
CA ILE A 111 17.67 -13.49 11.52
C ILE A 111 16.71 -13.45 10.33
N ASN A 112 17.25 -13.31 9.11
CA ASN A 112 16.45 -13.33 7.89
C ASN A 112 15.80 -14.70 7.67
N ASP A 113 16.54 -15.80 7.86
CA ASP A 113 16.03 -17.15 7.65
C ASP A 113 14.96 -17.53 8.69
N ILE A 114 15.15 -17.16 9.95
CA ILE A 114 14.16 -17.34 11.02
C ILE A 114 12.89 -16.54 10.68
N THR A 115 13.05 -15.27 10.31
CA THR A 115 11.92 -14.40 9.94
C THR A 115 11.16 -14.95 8.75
N MET A 116 11.86 -15.35 7.69
CA MET A 116 11.22 -15.89 6.48
C MET A 116 10.48 -17.19 6.77
N SER A 117 11.02 -18.07 7.64
CA SER A 117 10.29 -19.27 8.09
C SER A 117 8.97 -18.90 8.77
N LEU A 118 9.00 -17.97 9.73
CA LEU A 118 7.79 -17.52 10.43
C LEU A 118 6.80 -16.81 9.49
N TYR A 119 7.29 -16.06 8.51
CA TYR A 119 6.48 -15.38 7.51
C TYR A 119 5.80 -16.39 6.56
N ASP A 120 6.54 -17.37 6.05
CA ASP A 120 6.04 -18.41 5.15
C ASP A 120 5.01 -19.33 5.83
N GLU A 121 5.11 -19.48 7.15
CA GLU A 121 4.13 -20.18 7.99
C GLU A 121 2.91 -19.31 8.35
N GLY A 122 2.92 -18.02 7.99
CA GLY A 122 1.86 -17.06 8.32
C GLY A 122 1.78 -16.70 9.80
N LYS A 123 2.83 -17.00 10.59
CA LYS A 123 2.94 -16.68 12.02
C LYS A 123 3.15 -15.19 12.25
N ILE A 124 3.92 -14.57 11.37
CA ILE A 124 4.16 -13.12 11.36
C ILE A 124 3.86 -12.55 9.98
N LEU A 125 3.65 -11.25 9.92
CA LEU A 125 3.55 -10.52 8.66
C LEU A 125 4.63 -9.43 8.64
N VAL A 126 5.49 -9.48 7.62
CA VAL A 126 6.51 -8.46 7.40
C VAL A 126 6.05 -7.54 6.28
N LEU A 127 5.95 -6.25 6.57
CA LEU A 127 5.55 -5.25 5.59
C LEU A 127 6.69 -4.27 5.37
N ASN A 128 7.00 -4.04 4.10
CA ASN A 128 7.96 -3.04 3.68
C ASN A 128 7.25 -1.72 3.43
N GLU A 129 7.87 -0.62 3.85
CA GLU A 129 7.39 0.70 3.46
C GLU A 129 7.83 1.03 2.03
N VAL A 130 6.86 1.41 1.19
CA VAL A 130 7.06 1.61 -0.25
C VAL A 130 8.15 2.65 -0.51
N GLY A 131 9.15 2.25 -1.30
CA GLY A 131 10.27 3.11 -1.69
C GLY A 131 11.34 3.31 -0.60
N THR A 132 11.34 2.49 0.45
CA THR A 132 12.35 2.54 1.53
C THR A 132 12.85 1.15 1.91
N GLN A 133 13.82 1.12 2.83
CA GLN A 133 14.30 -0.11 3.47
C GLN A 133 13.59 -0.42 4.79
N ASP A 134 12.77 0.51 5.29
CA ASP A 134 12.03 0.37 6.54
C ASP A 134 11.03 -0.77 6.43
N ARG A 135 10.94 -1.56 7.51
CA ARG A 135 9.97 -2.65 7.62
C ARG A 135 9.33 -2.66 8.99
N VAL A 136 8.12 -3.19 9.04
CA VAL A 136 7.39 -3.48 10.27
C VAL A 136 7.04 -4.96 10.30
N VAL A 137 7.11 -5.55 11.48
CA VAL A 137 6.72 -6.94 11.74
C VAL A 137 5.47 -6.91 12.60
N PHE A 138 4.36 -7.41 12.07
CA PHE A 138 3.17 -7.75 12.85
C PHE A 138 3.33 -9.17 13.36
N LEU A 139 3.42 -9.31 14.68
CA LEU A 139 3.68 -10.58 15.37
C LEU A 139 2.41 -11.44 15.50
N ARG A 140 1.24 -10.83 15.26
CA ARG A 140 -0.05 -11.52 15.25
C ARG A 140 -0.88 -11.05 14.05
N PRO A 141 -0.74 -11.68 12.88
CA PRO A 141 -1.47 -11.30 11.67
C PRO A 141 -3.00 -11.32 11.85
N SER A 142 -3.54 -12.28 12.62
CA SER A 142 -4.98 -12.35 12.92
C SER A 142 -5.52 -11.09 13.60
N TRP A 143 -4.78 -10.55 14.57
CA TRP A 143 -5.16 -9.31 15.24
C TRP A 143 -5.15 -8.11 14.28
N LEU A 144 -4.18 -8.04 13.36
CA LEU A 144 -4.20 -7.02 12.32
C LEU A 144 -5.42 -7.16 11.40
N VAL A 145 -5.78 -8.40 11.04
CA VAL A 145 -6.99 -8.68 10.25
C VAL A 145 -8.24 -8.21 10.98
N ASP A 146 -8.35 -8.43 12.29
CA ASP A 146 -9.48 -7.97 13.10
C ASP A 146 -9.59 -6.43 13.10
N LEU A 147 -8.46 -5.72 13.23
CA LEU A 147 -8.43 -4.26 13.12
C LEU A 147 -8.87 -3.79 11.74
N LEU A 148 -8.37 -4.41 10.68
CA LEU A 148 -8.75 -4.09 9.30
C LEU A 148 -10.21 -4.40 9.05
N TYR A 149 -10.75 -5.48 9.60
CA TYR A 149 -12.16 -5.84 9.50
C TYR A 149 -13.06 -4.84 10.25
N GLY A 150 -12.62 -4.36 11.41
CA GLY A 150 -13.30 -3.27 12.12
C GLY A 150 -13.39 -1.98 11.31
N LEU A 151 -12.37 -1.69 10.50
CA LEU A 151 -12.30 -0.48 9.68
C LEU A 151 -12.96 -0.63 8.30
N PHE A 152 -12.70 -1.72 7.58
CA PHE A 152 -13.13 -1.94 6.20
C PHE A 152 -14.35 -2.86 6.13
N ARG A 153 -15.49 -2.35 6.58
CA ARG A 153 -16.75 -3.09 6.58
C ARG A 153 -17.61 -2.80 5.35
N HIS A 154 -18.34 -3.82 4.91
CA HIS A 154 -19.32 -3.71 3.83
C HIS A 154 -20.59 -2.95 4.25
N ASP A 155 -20.93 -2.99 5.54
CA ASP A 155 -22.10 -2.35 6.14
C ASP A 155 -21.77 -0.99 6.80
N MET A 156 -20.53 -0.50 6.63
CA MET A 156 -20.03 0.71 7.29
C MET A 156 -20.92 1.93 7.00
N THR A 157 -21.27 2.14 5.73
CA THR A 157 -21.99 3.34 5.29
C THR A 157 -23.51 3.20 5.40
N THR A 158 -24.02 2.01 5.73
CA THR A 158 -25.46 1.72 5.73
C THR A 158 -26.00 1.53 7.14
N THR A 159 -25.60 0.46 7.83
CA THR A 159 -26.21 0.04 9.10
C THR A 159 -25.26 0.08 10.29
N TYR A 160 -23.95 -0.02 10.06
CA TYR A 160 -23.00 -0.13 11.18
C TYR A 160 -22.83 1.18 11.95
N LEU A 161 -22.79 2.32 11.24
CA LEU A 161 -22.75 3.66 11.84
C LEU A 161 -24.16 4.10 12.30
N ASP A 162 -24.73 3.35 13.23
CA ASP A 162 -26.02 3.62 13.86
C ASP A 162 -25.83 3.62 15.39
N TYR A 163 -26.01 4.78 16.03
CA TYR A 163 -25.69 4.97 17.43
C TYR A 163 -26.56 4.10 18.35
N ASP A 164 -27.86 3.99 18.03
CA ASP A 164 -28.82 3.27 18.86
C ASP A 164 -28.70 1.76 18.71
N LYS A 165 -28.28 1.29 17.53
CA LYS A 165 -28.13 -0.15 17.25
C LYS A 165 -26.76 -0.70 17.64
N ASN A 166 -25.78 0.16 17.89
CA ASN A 166 -24.41 -0.25 18.12
C ASN A 166 -23.87 0.39 19.40
N GLU A 167 -24.05 -0.34 20.50
CA GLU A 167 -23.64 0.08 21.85
C GLU A 167 -22.13 0.37 21.97
N ILE A 168 -21.32 -0.06 21.01
CA ILE A 168 -19.88 0.18 20.98
C ILE A 168 -19.55 1.69 21.06
N PHE A 169 -20.39 2.55 20.48
CA PHE A 169 -20.16 3.99 20.45
C PHE A 169 -20.46 4.65 21.80
N SER A 170 -21.53 4.22 22.47
CA SER A 170 -21.87 4.68 23.82
C SER A 170 -20.88 4.13 24.86
N LEU A 171 -20.49 2.86 24.75
CA LEU A 171 -19.43 2.24 25.58
C LEU A 171 -18.06 2.89 25.40
N SER A 172 -17.82 3.50 24.24
CA SER A 172 -16.59 4.25 23.93
C SER A 172 -16.62 5.72 24.40
N ASN A 173 -17.67 6.11 25.15
CA ASN A 173 -17.91 7.44 25.68
C ASN A 173 -18.01 8.54 24.61
N ILE A 174 -18.52 8.22 23.42
CA ILE A 174 -18.82 9.24 22.40
C ILE A 174 -20.27 9.70 22.61
N PRO A 175 -20.53 10.99 22.92
CA PRO A 175 -21.89 11.51 22.98
C PRO A 175 -22.58 11.40 21.62
N GLU A 176 -23.87 11.09 21.59
CA GLU A 176 -24.64 10.92 20.35
C GLU A 176 -24.50 12.13 19.39
N SER A 177 -24.58 13.36 19.92
CA SER A 177 -24.42 14.58 19.11
C SER A 177 -23.06 14.66 18.41
N THR A 178 -22.00 14.21 19.10
CA THR A 178 -20.63 14.15 18.56
C THR A 178 -20.53 13.04 17.52
N PHE A 179 -21.11 11.87 17.81
CA PHE A 179 -21.18 10.75 16.88
C PHE A 179 -21.86 11.13 15.57
N GLN A 180 -23.01 11.83 15.60
CA GLN A 180 -23.70 12.25 14.38
C GLN A 180 -22.84 13.21 13.54
N GLY A 181 -22.07 14.08 14.20
CA GLY A 181 -21.06 14.92 13.54
C GLY A 181 -19.99 14.09 12.84
N TYR A 182 -19.36 13.17 13.58
CA TYR A 182 -18.33 12.27 13.04
C TYR A 182 -18.84 11.40 11.89
N LYS A 183 -20.04 10.82 12.04
CA LYS A 183 -20.71 10.05 11.00
C LYS A 183 -20.92 10.88 9.73
N LYS A 184 -21.44 12.10 9.86
CA LYS A 184 -21.66 12.99 8.71
C LYS A 184 -20.35 13.29 7.99
N GLU A 185 -19.30 13.66 8.73
CA GLU A 185 -18.01 13.98 8.13
C GLU A 185 -17.32 12.77 7.49
N PHE A 186 -17.44 11.60 8.10
CA PHE A 186 -16.93 10.35 7.55
C PHE A 186 -17.64 9.99 6.24
N LEU A 187 -18.97 10.04 6.20
CA LEU A 187 -19.74 9.69 5.00
C LEU A 187 -19.59 10.71 3.87
N GLN A 188 -19.39 11.99 4.20
CA GLN A 188 -19.29 13.05 3.19
C GLN A 188 -17.85 13.24 2.67
N PHE A 189 -16.85 13.07 3.54
CA PHE A 189 -15.47 13.47 3.26
C PHE A 189 -14.45 12.37 3.54
N GLY A 190 -14.87 11.15 3.88
CA GLY A 190 -13.98 10.07 4.28
C GLY A 190 -13.15 10.39 5.53
N LEU A 191 -13.58 11.38 6.34
CA LEU A 191 -12.87 11.85 7.53
C LEU A 191 -13.16 10.94 8.72
N LEU A 192 -12.18 10.14 9.08
CA LEU A 192 -12.23 9.27 10.24
C LEU A 192 -11.63 9.97 11.45
N HIS A 193 -12.51 10.35 12.38
CA HIS A 193 -12.12 10.87 13.68
C HIS A 193 -11.47 9.80 14.55
N PHE A 194 -10.48 10.20 15.33
CA PHE A 194 -9.69 9.28 16.14
C PHE A 194 -10.51 8.58 17.24
N ASP A 195 -11.46 9.30 17.85
CA ASP A 195 -12.42 8.71 18.79
C ASP A 195 -13.32 7.67 18.11
N LEU A 196 -13.77 7.94 16.89
CA LEU A 196 -14.56 6.99 16.11
C LEU A 196 -13.73 5.74 15.78
N LEU A 197 -12.49 5.91 15.31
CA LEU A 197 -11.55 4.80 15.10
C LEU A 197 -11.34 3.96 16.37
N ARG A 198 -11.16 4.62 17.52
CA ARG A 198 -11.03 3.92 18.81
C ARG A 198 -12.26 3.08 19.12
N SER A 199 -13.45 3.54 18.74
CA SER A 199 -14.69 2.80 18.91
C SER A 199 -14.76 1.60 17.95
N LEU A 200 -14.33 1.77 16.69
CA LEU A 200 -14.26 0.67 15.72
C LEU A 200 -13.33 -0.46 16.18
N TRP A 201 -12.30 -0.12 16.96
CA TRP A 201 -11.33 -1.06 17.53
C TRP A 201 -11.54 -1.34 19.02
N PHE A 202 -12.75 -1.06 19.51
CA PHE A 202 -13.09 -1.34 20.90
C PHE A 202 -12.93 -2.84 21.19
N GLY A 203 -12.23 -3.16 22.28
CA GLY A 203 -11.90 -4.53 22.65
C GLY A 203 -10.66 -5.13 21.96
N LEU A 204 -10.15 -4.52 20.89
CA LEU A 204 -8.93 -4.98 20.19
C LEU A 204 -7.65 -4.30 20.69
N LEU A 205 -7.77 -3.16 21.39
CA LEU A 205 -6.65 -2.38 21.90
C LEU A 205 -6.48 -2.60 23.41
N HIS A 206 -5.38 -3.21 23.82
CA HIS A 206 -5.08 -3.41 25.25
C HIS A 206 -4.73 -2.10 25.98
N LYS A 207 -4.08 -1.14 25.29
CA LYS A 207 -3.64 0.14 25.87
C LYS A 207 -3.88 1.29 24.90
N LYS A 208 -4.65 2.30 25.34
CA LYS A 208 -5.05 3.47 24.51
C LYS A 208 -3.87 4.33 24.07
N GLU A 209 -2.80 4.35 24.87
CA GLU A 209 -1.60 5.19 24.67
C GLU A 209 -0.84 4.89 23.37
N HIS A 210 -1.03 3.70 22.79
CA HIS A 210 -0.32 3.29 21.58
C HIS A 210 -1.12 3.44 20.29
N LEU A 211 -2.36 3.92 20.37
CA LEU A 211 -3.24 4.03 19.20
C LEU A 211 -2.64 4.94 18.12
N ASN A 212 -2.01 6.06 18.50
CA ASN A 212 -1.41 6.99 17.54
C ASN A 212 -0.26 6.34 16.76
N HIS A 213 0.59 5.60 17.45
CA HIS A 213 1.73 4.92 16.84
C HIS A 213 1.28 3.76 15.95
N LEU A 214 0.30 2.97 16.40
CA LEU A 214 -0.30 1.91 15.60
C LEU A 214 -0.94 2.50 14.34
N TRP A 215 -1.74 3.55 14.49
CA TRP A 215 -2.45 4.14 13.37
C TRP A 215 -1.49 4.73 12.35
N LEU A 216 -0.45 5.43 12.79
CA LEU A 216 0.61 5.92 11.90
C LEU A 216 1.36 4.77 11.21
N ALA A 217 1.66 3.67 11.91
CA ALA A 217 2.26 2.49 11.29
C ALA A 217 1.34 1.90 10.20
N MET A 218 0.03 1.79 10.45
CA MET A 218 -0.91 1.32 9.43
C MET A 218 -0.97 2.28 8.22
N MET A 219 -0.92 3.60 8.44
CA MET A 219 -0.85 4.56 7.33
C MET A 219 0.41 4.41 6.50
N ARG A 220 1.58 4.24 7.13
CA ARG A 220 2.89 4.13 6.46
C ARG A 220 3.06 2.82 5.71
N PHE A 221 2.74 1.70 6.35
CA PHE A 221 3.07 0.37 5.86
C PHE A 221 1.92 -0.29 5.10
N LEU A 222 0.66 0.00 5.45
CA LEU A 222 -0.53 -0.55 4.75
C LEU A 222 -1.14 0.43 3.75
N LEU A 223 -0.76 1.72 3.82
CA LEU A 223 -1.22 2.77 2.91
C LEU A 223 -2.76 2.89 2.88
N ILE A 224 -3.39 2.80 4.05
CA ILE A 224 -4.86 2.76 4.16
C ILE A 224 -5.52 4.11 4.48
N ALA A 225 -4.74 5.06 5.01
CA ALA A 225 -5.21 6.38 5.42
C ALA A 225 -4.04 7.37 5.48
N TYR A 226 -4.34 8.66 5.53
CA TYR A 226 -3.33 9.70 5.81
C TYR A 226 -3.90 10.77 6.75
N PRO A 227 -3.08 11.37 7.63
CA PRO A 227 -3.56 12.38 8.56
C PRO A 227 -3.84 13.67 7.78
N LYS A 228 -4.94 14.36 8.10
CA LYS A 228 -5.26 15.64 7.46
C LYS A 228 -4.57 16.77 8.22
N ILE A 229 -3.28 16.91 7.94
CA ILE A 229 -2.37 17.91 8.50
C ILE A 229 -1.59 18.60 7.36
N SER A 230 -0.87 19.67 7.67
CA SER A 230 0.00 20.31 6.67
C SER A 230 1.13 19.37 6.24
N LYS A 231 1.61 19.54 5.02
CA LYS A 231 2.74 18.75 4.51
C LYS A 231 4.01 18.91 5.35
N ALA A 232 4.27 20.10 5.87
CA ALA A 232 5.41 20.35 6.76
C ALA A 232 5.30 19.52 8.05
N GLN A 233 4.12 19.50 8.68
CA GLN A 233 3.85 18.63 9.83
C GLN A 233 3.97 17.16 9.47
N LEU A 234 3.48 16.75 8.29
CA LEU A 234 3.62 15.37 7.81
C LEU A 234 5.07 14.94 7.67
N LYS A 235 5.91 15.78 7.05
CA LYS A 235 7.36 15.54 6.91
C LYS A 235 8.00 15.42 8.30
N HIS A 236 7.65 16.30 9.23
CA HIS A 236 8.13 16.23 10.61
C HIS A 236 7.74 14.89 11.29
N LEU A 237 6.46 14.50 11.20
CA LEU A 237 5.97 13.23 11.78
C LEU A 237 6.69 12.00 11.23
N LEU A 238 7.02 12.00 9.93
CA LEU A 238 7.77 10.90 9.31
C LEU A 238 9.24 10.88 9.74
N HIS A 239 9.88 12.04 9.94
CA HIS A 239 11.29 12.14 10.35
C HIS A 239 11.52 11.86 11.84
N ILE A 240 10.53 12.12 12.71
CA ILE A 240 10.64 11.83 14.16
C ILE A 240 10.86 10.33 14.44
N GLN A 241 10.59 9.43 13.48
CA GLN A 241 10.60 7.99 13.70
C GLN A 241 11.77 7.21 13.07
N THR A 242 12.62 7.84 12.26
CA THR A 242 13.81 7.18 11.68
C THR A 242 15.06 7.66 12.42
N PRO A 243 15.81 6.76 13.12
CA PRO A 243 17.16 7.09 13.54
C PRO A 243 18.01 7.33 12.29
N ASP A 244 18.64 8.49 12.21
CA ASP A 244 19.38 8.94 11.02
C ASP A 244 20.61 8.03 10.75
N PRO A 245 20.65 7.26 9.65
CA PRO A 245 21.76 6.36 9.33
C PRO A 245 22.99 7.10 8.78
N CYS A 246 22.92 8.43 8.60
CA CYS A 246 24.00 9.22 8.01
C CYS A 246 24.96 9.90 9.01
N SER A 247 24.84 9.65 10.32
CA SER A 247 25.83 10.08 11.30
C SER A 247 27.08 9.16 11.31
N LYS A 248 27.82 9.18 10.19
CA LYS A 248 29.18 8.63 10.13
C LYS A 248 30.14 9.54 10.88
N GLY A 249 30.77 9.02 11.93
CA GLY A 249 32.06 9.53 12.40
C GLY A 249 32.22 9.67 13.92
N GLU A 250 32.76 8.61 14.53
CA GLU A 250 33.72 8.69 15.65
C GLU A 250 33.26 9.32 16.98
N LYS A 251 32.72 8.48 17.87
CA LYS A 251 33.47 8.02 19.07
C LYS A 251 32.73 6.87 19.77
N LYS A 252 33.50 5.79 19.93
CA LYS A 252 33.14 4.51 20.54
C LYS A 252 32.59 4.64 21.97
N ILE A 253 31.51 3.90 22.21
CA ILE A 253 31.43 2.84 23.24
C ILE A 253 31.86 3.30 24.63
N GLU A 254 30.98 3.99 25.35
CA GLU A 254 30.93 3.99 26.82
C GLU A 254 29.60 4.54 27.43
N ARG A 255 28.50 4.57 26.65
CA ARG A 255 27.15 4.93 27.15
C ARG A 255 26.07 3.90 26.81
N PHE A 256 26.45 2.66 26.59
CA PHE A 256 25.52 1.54 26.52
C PHE A 256 25.33 0.95 27.92
N ILE A 257 24.63 1.69 28.76
CA ILE A 257 23.88 1.36 29.99
C ILE A 257 23.51 2.74 30.57
N GLU A 258 22.23 2.98 30.82
CA GLU A 258 21.61 4.30 31.04
C GLU A 258 21.21 5.08 29.78
N VAL A 259 20.51 4.44 28.84
CA VAL A 259 19.26 5.08 28.37
C VAL A 259 18.28 4.96 29.53
N LYS A 260 18.48 5.79 30.56
CA LYS A 260 17.36 6.21 31.39
C LYS A 260 16.35 6.76 30.40
N GLN A 261 15.22 6.06 30.34
CA GLN A 261 13.91 6.65 30.16
C GLN A 261 13.98 8.15 30.45
N ASN A 262 14.12 8.96 29.41
CA ASN A 262 13.61 10.31 29.45
C ASN A 262 12.36 10.27 28.56
N PRO A 263 11.21 9.82 29.10
CA PRO A 263 9.97 9.71 28.36
C PRO A 263 9.39 11.08 27.94
N ASP A 264 9.98 12.19 28.42
CA ASP A 264 9.39 13.53 28.35
C ASP A 264 9.66 14.34 27.07
N VAL A 265 10.38 13.81 26.08
CA VAL A 265 10.53 14.51 24.77
C VAL A 265 10.37 13.54 23.58
N ARG A 266 9.44 12.59 23.68
CA ARG A 266 8.79 12.11 22.46
C ARG A 266 7.67 13.09 22.19
N GLU A 267 7.87 14.01 21.26
CA GLU A 267 6.77 14.85 20.79
C GLU A 267 5.58 13.94 20.48
N GLU A 268 4.49 14.16 21.22
CA GLU A 268 3.34 13.29 21.16
C GLU A 268 2.71 13.46 19.77
N ILE A 269 2.78 12.40 18.97
CA ILE A 269 2.19 12.38 17.63
C ILE A 269 0.68 12.52 17.81
N LYS A 270 0.14 13.71 17.55
CA LYS A 270 -1.28 14.03 17.69
C LYS A 270 -1.84 14.56 16.38
N PHE A 271 -2.86 13.88 15.89
CA PHE A 271 -3.76 14.37 14.85
C PHE A 271 -5.16 13.84 15.14
N ASP A 272 -6.17 14.69 14.99
CA ASP A 272 -7.53 14.38 15.46
C ASP A 272 -8.33 13.52 14.47
N TYR A 273 -7.94 13.56 13.20
CA TYR A 273 -8.62 12.84 12.13
C TYR A 273 -7.69 12.49 10.96
N ALA A 274 -8.06 11.43 10.25
CA ALA A 274 -7.40 10.96 9.05
C ALA A 274 -8.40 10.81 7.90
N ILE A 275 -7.95 10.95 6.66
CA ILE A 275 -8.74 10.61 5.50
C ILE A 275 -8.49 9.14 5.16
N VAL A 276 -9.57 8.37 5.02
CA VAL A 276 -9.54 6.97 4.56
C VAL A 276 -10.05 6.95 3.10
N PRO A 277 -9.16 6.88 2.09
CA PRO A 277 -9.56 7.11 0.70
C PRO A 277 -10.65 6.15 0.19
N TYR A 278 -10.66 4.92 0.71
CA TYR A 278 -11.67 3.92 0.37
C TYR A 278 -13.11 4.40 0.62
N TYR A 279 -13.31 5.24 1.64
CA TYR A 279 -14.61 5.80 2.03
C TYR A 279 -14.87 7.19 1.47
N LEU A 280 -13.97 7.74 0.64
CA LEU A 280 -14.27 8.98 -0.07
C LEU A 280 -15.43 8.77 -1.03
N PRO A 281 -16.27 9.80 -1.24
CA PRO A 281 -17.30 9.75 -2.26
C PRO A 281 -16.67 9.63 -3.65
N PHE A 282 -17.41 9.01 -4.58
CA PHE A 282 -17.07 9.04 -6.00
C PHE A 282 -17.35 10.42 -6.58
N MET A 283 -16.45 10.91 -7.42
CA MET A 283 -16.72 12.10 -8.20
C MET A 283 -17.75 11.77 -9.28
N ASN A 284 -18.75 12.63 -9.46
CA ASN A 284 -19.71 12.48 -10.55
C ASN A 284 -18.99 12.61 -11.90
N GLN A 285 -19.36 11.79 -12.88
CA GLN A 285 -18.78 11.82 -14.22
C GLN A 285 -18.85 13.21 -14.86
N ASN A 286 -19.95 13.93 -14.70
CA ASN A 286 -20.08 15.28 -15.27
C ASN A 286 -19.06 16.26 -14.65
N GLU A 287 -18.97 16.26 -13.32
CA GLU A 287 -18.00 17.10 -12.60
C GLU A 287 -16.55 16.72 -12.96
N GLN A 288 -16.28 15.42 -13.09
CA GLN A 288 -14.96 14.92 -13.50
C GLN A 288 -14.58 15.42 -14.91
N GLN A 289 -15.50 15.35 -15.87
CA GLN A 289 -15.27 15.85 -17.23
C GLN A 289 -15.07 17.37 -17.25
N ASP A 290 -15.82 18.11 -16.45
CA ASP A 290 -15.66 19.57 -16.32
C ASP A 290 -14.29 19.93 -15.75
N GLU A 291 -13.83 19.22 -14.71
CA GLU A 291 -12.48 19.40 -14.15
C GLU A 291 -11.38 19.03 -15.14
N ILE A 292 -11.52 17.93 -15.87
CA ILE A 292 -10.58 17.51 -16.92
C ILE A 292 -10.47 18.59 -18.01
N LYS A 293 -11.61 19.13 -18.46
CA LYS A 293 -11.66 20.17 -19.46
C LYS A 293 -11.03 21.45 -18.94
N ASN A 294 -11.37 21.85 -17.71
CA ASN A 294 -10.78 23.01 -17.05
C ASN A 294 -9.25 22.87 -16.92
N PHE A 295 -8.76 21.71 -16.47
CA PHE A 295 -7.34 21.39 -16.37
C PHE A 295 -6.63 21.56 -17.72
N SER A 296 -7.21 20.98 -18.78
CA SER A 296 -6.62 21.01 -20.12
C SER A 296 -6.65 22.40 -20.76
N ASN A 297 -7.64 23.24 -20.42
CA ASN A 297 -7.78 24.59 -20.95
C ASN A 297 -6.91 25.62 -20.23
N THR A 298 -6.71 25.44 -18.92
CA THR A 298 -5.97 26.39 -18.07
C THR A 298 -4.47 26.16 -18.10
N LEU A 299 -4.03 24.92 -18.34
CA LEU A 299 -2.63 24.55 -18.32
C LEU A 299 -2.04 24.42 -19.72
N LYS A 300 -0.72 24.58 -19.80
CA LYS A 300 0.13 24.37 -20.97
C LYS A 300 1.03 23.15 -20.72
N ASN A 301 1.64 22.67 -21.80
CA ASN A 301 2.58 21.55 -21.79
C ASN A 301 2.02 20.33 -21.05
N VAL A 302 0.75 20.01 -21.32
CA VAL A 302 0.04 18.92 -20.65
C VAL A 302 0.52 17.58 -21.20
N ILE A 303 1.05 16.74 -20.31
CA ILE A 303 1.44 15.36 -20.59
C ILE A 303 0.40 14.44 -19.95
N ILE A 304 -0.09 13.46 -20.71
CA ILE A 304 -1.06 12.47 -20.23
C ILE A 304 -0.49 11.07 -20.42
N ILE A 305 -0.46 10.31 -19.33
CA ILE A 305 0.04 8.95 -19.28
C ILE A 305 -1.02 8.05 -18.65
N ARG A 306 -1.30 6.94 -19.32
CA ARG A 306 -2.28 5.95 -18.86
C ARG A 306 -1.63 4.59 -18.71
N TYR A 307 -1.85 4.01 -17.54
CA TYR A 307 -1.64 2.61 -17.22
C TYR A 307 -2.92 1.85 -17.49
N THR A 308 -2.85 0.80 -18.30
CA THR A 308 -3.96 -0.11 -18.53
C THR A 308 -3.59 -1.53 -18.12
N SER A 309 -4.54 -2.24 -17.53
CA SER A 309 -4.41 -3.64 -17.15
C SER A 309 -5.74 -4.35 -17.35
N GLN A 310 -5.71 -5.67 -17.50
CA GLN A 310 -6.94 -6.48 -17.47
C GLN A 310 -7.60 -6.43 -16.08
N SER A 311 -6.77 -6.31 -15.03
CA SER A 311 -7.23 -6.20 -13.65
C SER A 311 -6.25 -5.34 -12.86
N LEU A 312 -6.59 -4.06 -12.72
CA LEU A 312 -5.93 -3.18 -11.78
C LEU A 312 -6.18 -3.73 -10.37
N PRO A 313 -5.15 -3.86 -9.52
CA PRO A 313 -5.33 -4.39 -8.18
C PRO A 313 -6.34 -3.57 -7.40
N LEU A 314 -7.30 -4.24 -6.77
CA LEU A 314 -8.31 -3.57 -5.96
C LEU A 314 -7.62 -2.76 -4.85
N GLY A 315 -8.05 -1.53 -4.66
CA GLY A 315 -7.43 -0.63 -3.69
C GLY A 315 -6.13 0.03 -4.16
N PHE A 316 -5.64 -0.24 -5.38
CA PHE A 316 -4.41 0.36 -5.89
C PHE A 316 -4.42 1.89 -5.80
N PHE A 317 -5.47 2.53 -6.33
CA PHE A 317 -5.57 3.99 -6.33
C PHE A 317 -5.66 4.59 -4.92
N HIS A 318 -6.36 3.91 -4.00
CA HIS A 318 -6.45 4.34 -2.59
C HIS A 318 -5.08 4.28 -1.90
N ARG A 319 -4.32 3.20 -2.12
CA ARG A 319 -2.96 3.07 -1.58
C ARG A 319 -2.01 4.08 -2.22
N PHE A 320 -2.12 4.26 -3.53
CA PHE A 320 -1.31 5.22 -4.26
C PHE A 320 -1.59 6.64 -3.77
N SER A 321 -2.83 7.00 -3.49
CA SER A 321 -3.15 8.35 -2.99
C SER A 321 -2.56 8.61 -1.60
N VAL A 322 -2.61 7.62 -0.72
CA VAL A 322 -1.95 7.69 0.59
C VAL A 322 -0.44 7.83 0.42
N SER A 323 0.17 6.96 -0.37
CA SER A 323 1.62 6.93 -0.58
C SER A 323 2.13 8.19 -1.26
N ALA A 324 1.39 8.72 -2.24
CA ALA A 324 1.72 9.97 -2.92
C ALA A 324 1.75 11.16 -1.95
N ILE A 325 0.84 11.21 -0.99
CA ILE A 325 0.87 12.24 0.07
C ILE A 325 2.11 12.10 0.96
N PHE A 326 2.56 10.89 1.27
CA PHE A 326 3.74 10.69 2.12
C PHE A 326 5.06 10.91 1.37
N ARG A 327 5.12 10.54 0.08
CA ARG A 327 6.38 10.35 -0.65
C ARG A 327 6.64 11.36 -1.76
N LEU A 328 5.59 11.92 -2.35
CA LEU A 328 5.71 12.81 -3.50
C LEU A 328 5.45 14.24 -3.08
N SER A 329 5.99 15.21 -3.82
CA SER A 329 5.80 16.64 -3.54
C SER A 329 4.45 17.15 -4.02
N ILE A 330 3.36 16.44 -3.71
CA ILE A 330 2.00 16.72 -4.15
C ILE A 330 1.14 17.18 -2.96
N ILE A 331 0.43 18.28 -3.15
CA ILE A 331 -0.60 18.80 -2.24
C ILE A 331 -1.97 18.60 -2.90
N TYR A 332 -2.87 17.88 -2.22
CA TYR A 332 -4.23 17.65 -2.74
C TYR A 332 -5.08 18.91 -2.60
N LYS A 333 -5.70 19.31 -3.71
CA LYS A 333 -6.73 20.36 -3.77
C LYS A 333 -8.13 19.75 -3.75
N LYS A 334 -8.31 18.62 -4.44
CA LYS A 334 -9.52 17.79 -4.40
C LYS A 334 -9.12 16.32 -4.37
N HIS A 335 -9.81 15.52 -3.56
CA HIS A 335 -9.60 14.07 -3.48
C HIS A 335 -10.94 13.37 -3.30
N TYR A 336 -11.22 12.48 -4.24
CA TYR A 336 -12.38 11.61 -4.31
C TYR A 336 -11.90 10.17 -4.45
N ASN A 337 -12.82 9.21 -4.35
CA ASN A 337 -12.50 7.79 -4.46
C ASN A 337 -11.70 7.45 -5.72
N ASN A 338 -12.07 8.07 -6.85
CA ASN A 338 -11.59 7.76 -8.19
C ASN A 338 -10.83 8.93 -8.86
N PHE A 339 -10.60 10.03 -8.14
CA PHE A 339 -10.08 11.27 -8.72
C PHE A 339 -9.28 12.10 -7.72
N ILE A 340 -8.14 12.64 -8.15
CA ILE A 340 -7.30 13.56 -7.39
C ILE A 340 -6.92 14.73 -8.27
N LEU A 341 -7.16 15.94 -7.77
CA LEU A 341 -6.55 17.17 -8.29
C LEU A 341 -5.52 17.65 -7.29
N GLY A 342 -4.26 17.74 -7.72
CA GLY A 342 -3.13 18.14 -6.90
C GLY A 342 -2.31 19.27 -7.51
N ALA A 343 -1.48 19.88 -6.69
CA ALA A 343 -0.46 20.83 -7.11
C ALA A 343 0.90 20.41 -6.53
N HIS A 344 1.99 20.74 -7.23
CA HIS A 344 3.32 20.57 -6.69
C HIS A 344 3.55 21.53 -5.51
N GLU A 345 4.35 21.13 -4.52
CA GLU A 345 4.61 21.94 -3.31
C GLU A 345 5.27 23.28 -3.61
N GLU A 346 6.23 23.30 -4.53
CA GLU A 346 7.12 24.44 -4.77
C GLU A 346 7.08 24.98 -6.21
N LYS A 347 6.53 24.20 -7.14
CA LYS A 347 6.58 24.50 -8.58
C LYS A 347 5.16 24.74 -9.06
N ASP A 348 5.00 25.57 -10.07
CA ASP A 348 3.70 25.83 -10.68
C ASP A 348 3.27 24.72 -11.64
N VAL A 349 3.19 23.51 -11.10
CA VAL A 349 2.80 22.30 -11.80
C VAL A 349 1.58 21.71 -11.09
N ARG A 350 0.60 21.29 -11.88
CA ARG A 350 -0.61 20.64 -11.39
C ARG A 350 -0.70 19.22 -11.91
N PHE A 351 -1.31 18.38 -11.09
CA PHE A 351 -1.52 16.97 -11.36
C PHE A 351 -3.01 16.65 -11.32
N LEU A 352 -3.47 15.84 -12.26
CA LEU A 352 -4.79 15.24 -12.24
C LEU A 352 -4.60 13.72 -12.37
N LEU A 353 -5.07 12.99 -11.38
CA LEU A 353 -4.92 11.54 -11.29
C LEU A 353 -6.32 10.92 -11.23
N GLU A 354 -6.60 9.95 -12.09
CA GLU A 354 -7.92 9.32 -12.16
C GLU A 354 -7.84 7.82 -12.40
N THR A 355 -8.92 7.10 -12.05
CA THR A 355 -9.01 5.65 -12.23
C THR A 355 -10.47 5.22 -12.40
N ASP A 356 -10.68 4.05 -12.97
CA ASP A 356 -11.95 3.31 -12.88
C ASP A 356 -11.90 2.16 -11.85
N HIS A 357 -10.80 2.05 -11.10
CA HIS A 357 -10.46 0.97 -10.16
C HIS A 357 -10.35 -0.43 -10.75
N ARG A 358 -10.52 -0.60 -12.06
CA ARG A 358 -10.66 -1.93 -12.69
C ARG A 358 -9.66 -2.15 -13.80
N THR A 359 -9.54 -1.18 -14.70
CA THR A 359 -8.80 -1.37 -15.95
C THR A 359 -7.73 -0.32 -16.15
N TYR A 360 -7.82 0.86 -15.53
CA TYR A 360 -6.82 1.89 -15.75
C TYR A 360 -6.54 2.81 -14.57
N PHE A 361 -5.35 3.39 -14.61
CA PHE A 361 -4.93 4.54 -13.84
C PHE A 361 -4.31 5.57 -14.80
N GLU A 362 -4.74 6.82 -14.73
CA GLU A 362 -4.26 7.89 -15.59
C GLU A 362 -3.66 9.03 -14.76
N CYS A 363 -2.55 9.56 -15.24
CA CYS A 363 -1.86 10.70 -14.68
C CYS A 363 -1.71 11.78 -15.75
N ARG A 364 -2.25 12.97 -15.46
CA ARG A 364 -2.05 14.19 -16.24
C ARG A 364 -1.21 15.17 -15.46
N CYS A 365 -0.24 15.77 -16.12
CA CYS A 365 0.66 16.76 -15.54
C CYS A 365 0.74 17.96 -16.47
N GLY A 366 0.60 19.17 -15.93
CA GLY A 366 0.67 20.40 -16.72
C GLY A 366 1.11 21.59 -15.88
N THR A 367 1.53 22.66 -16.55
CA THR A 367 2.02 23.91 -15.91
C THR A 367 1.15 25.08 -16.32
N SER A 368 1.03 26.11 -15.49
CA SER A 368 0.37 27.36 -15.92
C SER A 368 1.35 28.34 -16.59
N VAL A 369 2.67 28.08 -16.49
CA VAL A 369 3.74 28.89 -17.07
C VAL A 369 4.14 28.37 -18.45
N VAL A 370 4.12 29.24 -19.46
CA VAL A 370 4.45 28.88 -20.86
C VAL A 370 5.92 28.47 -21.03
N GLU A 371 6.83 29.11 -20.29
CA GLU A 371 8.29 28.95 -20.45
C GLU A 371 8.90 27.84 -19.57
N GLN A 372 8.11 27.12 -18.78
CA GLN A 372 8.70 26.08 -17.93
C GLN A 372 9.30 24.98 -18.82
N PRO A 373 10.59 24.61 -18.65
CA PRO A 373 11.22 23.60 -19.48
C PRO A 373 10.46 22.28 -19.38
N LEU A 374 10.10 21.69 -20.53
CA LEU A 374 9.38 20.41 -20.60
C LEU A 374 10.11 19.30 -19.80
N GLU A 375 11.44 19.37 -19.77
CA GLU A 375 12.31 18.49 -18.99
C GLU A 375 12.01 18.53 -17.49
N GLU A 376 11.68 19.69 -16.91
CA GLU A 376 11.30 19.77 -15.51
C GLU A 376 9.97 19.09 -15.23
N ILE A 377 9.00 19.24 -16.13
CA ILE A 377 7.68 18.60 -16.02
C ILE A 377 7.87 17.08 -16.08
N TRP A 378 8.71 16.60 -16.99
CA TRP A 378 9.08 15.19 -17.05
C TRP A 378 9.76 14.70 -15.79
N ASN A 379 10.74 15.41 -15.25
CA ASN A 379 11.42 15.00 -14.01
C ASN A 379 10.43 14.84 -12.83
N LEU A 380 9.44 15.73 -12.72
CA LEU A 380 8.38 15.59 -11.73
C LEU A 380 7.47 14.39 -12.04
N LEU A 381 7.06 14.23 -13.29
CA LEU A 381 6.18 13.14 -13.72
C LEU A 381 6.85 11.77 -13.56
N MET A 382 8.14 11.66 -13.88
CA MET A 382 8.99 10.49 -13.66
C MET A 382 8.98 10.06 -12.19
N SER A 383 9.00 11.00 -11.24
CA SER A 383 8.93 10.68 -9.81
C SER A 383 7.61 9.97 -9.44
N ILE A 384 6.49 10.44 -10.01
CA ILE A 384 5.17 9.83 -9.82
C ILE A 384 5.13 8.44 -10.44
N LEU A 385 5.65 8.31 -11.66
CA LEU A 385 5.57 7.07 -12.42
C LEU A 385 6.48 5.99 -11.85
N ASN A 386 7.72 6.34 -11.48
CA ASN A 386 8.61 5.42 -10.77
C ASN A 386 7.97 4.94 -9.46
N HIS A 387 7.23 5.81 -8.78
CA HIS A 387 6.47 5.44 -7.59
C HIS A 387 5.31 4.49 -7.90
N VAL A 388 4.56 4.74 -8.99
CA VAL A 388 3.51 3.82 -9.49
C VAL A 388 4.11 2.44 -9.81
N GLU A 389 5.22 2.37 -10.54
CA GLU A 389 5.90 1.09 -10.84
C GLU A 389 6.32 0.35 -9.57
N ALA A 390 6.92 1.06 -8.61
CA ALA A 390 7.34 0.46 -7.34
C ALA A 390 6.14 -0.10 -6.57
N MET A 391 5.02 0.63 -6.56
CA MET A 391 3.78 0.17 -5.93
C MET A 391 3.15 -1.02 -6.64
N LEU A 392 3.06 -1.01 -7.97
CA LEU A 392 2.52 -2.12 -8.75
C LEU A 392 3.35 -3.39 -8.56
N THR A 393 4.68 -3.26 -8.54
CA THR A 393 5.60 -4.37 -8.27
C THR A 393 5.40 -4.95 -6.86
N THR A 394 5.09 -4.09 -5.88
CA THR A 394 4.89 -4.50 -4.48
C THR A 394 3.49 -5.11 -4.24
N ILE A 395 2.45 -4.54 -4.82
CA ILE A 395 1.04 -4.89 -4.53
C ILE A 395 0.56 -6.03 -5.40
N ALA A 396 1.01 -6.11 -6.65
CA ALA A 396 0.57 -7.12 -7.60
C ALA A 396 1.75 -7.67 -8.41
N PRO A 397 2.67 -8.39 -7.75
CA PRO A 397 3.78 -9.04 -8.43
C PRO A 397 3.22 -10.00 -9.49
N GLY A 398 3.62 -9.77 -10.74
CA GLY A 398 3.22 -10.59 -11.89
C GLY A 398 2.03 -10.07 -12.71
N ASN A 399 1.33 -9.02 -12.27
CA ASN A 399 0.29 -8.40 -13.11
C ASN A 399 0.91 -7.67 -14.30
N GLU A 400 0.24 -7.75 -15.46
CA GLU A 400 0.63 -7.03 -16.66
C GLU A 400 0.01 -5.63 -16.70
N PHE A 401 0.86 -4.64 -16.97
CA PHE A 401 0.46 -3.24 -17.12
C PHE A 401 1.05 -2.69 -18.41
N ASN A 402 0.18 -2.18 -19.27
CA ASN A 402 0.55 -1.44 -20.46
C ASN A 402 0.59 0.04 -20.12
N ARG A 403 1.69 0.70 -20.49
CA ARG A 403 1.85 2.14 -20.35
C ARG A 403 1.67 2.78 -21.71
N SER A 404 0.90 3.86 -21.75
CA SER A 404 0.67 4.62 -22.98
C SER A 404 0.73 6.10 -22.72
N VAL A 405 1.36 6.85 -23.62
CA VAL A 405 1.39 8.32 -23.60
C VAL A 405 0.49 8.87 -24.71
N GLN A 406 -0.28 9.91 -24.39
CA GLN A 406 -1.13 10.58 -25.36
C GLN A 406 -0.29 11.45 -26.31
N CYS A 407 -0.54 11.35 -27.62
CA CYS A 407 0.10 12.23 -28.59
C CYS A 407 -0.46 13.66 -28.47
N PRO A 408 0.41 14.69 -28.38
CA PRO A 408 -0.03 16.07 -28.25
C PRO A 408 -0.78 16.57 -29.48
N ASN A 409 -0.55 15.98 -30.66
CA ASN A 409 -1.14 16.43 -31.92
C ASN A 409 -2.51 15.79 -32.19
N CYS A 410 -2.62 14.46 -32.17
CA CYS A 410 -3.89 13.77 -32.45
C CYS A 410 -4.73 13.46 -31.21
N LYS A 411 -4.19 13.67 -30.00
CA LYS A 411 -4.85 13.38 -28.71
C LYS A 411 -5.19 11.89 -28.48
N GLU A 412 -4.59 11.00 -29.25
CA GLU A 412 -4.74 9.55 -29.08
C GLU A 412 -3.51 8.92 -28.38
N PHE A 413 -3.75 7.88 -27.58
CA PHE A 413 -2.70 7.10 -26.92
C PHE A 413 -1.93 6.27 -27.96
N SER A 414 -0.69 6.66 -28.24
CA SER A 414 0.06 6.16 -29.39
C SER A 414 1.49 5.74 -29.08
N PHE A 415 2.03 6.15 -27.93
CA PHE A 415 3.38 5.77 -27.51
C PHE A 415 3.30 4.70 -26.41
N MET A 416 3.57 3.44 -26.76
CA MET A 416 3.45 2.29 -25.86
C MET A 416 4.79 1.97 -25.19
N GLY A 417 4.81 1.92 -23.85
CA GLY A 417 5.99 1.50 -23.08
C GLY A 417 7.21 2.43 -23.14
N GLU A 418 7.13 3.54 -23.86
CA GLU A 418 8.27 4.42 -24.15
C GLU A 418 7.99 5.85 -23.71
N TRP A 419 8.97 6.41 -23.00
CA TRP A 419 8.99 7.79 -22.51
C TRP A 419 9.18 8.75 -23.68
N THR A 420 8.31 9.74 -23.83
CA THR A 420 8.51 10.81 -24.81
C THR A 420 9.55 11.85 -24.36
N THR A 421 10.13 11.76 -23.14
CA THR A 421 11.40 12.41 -22.71
C THR A 421 11.66 12.03 -21.23
N PRO A 422 12.87 12.15 -20.62
CA PRO A 422 14.08 12.86 -21.05
C PRO A 422 15.04 12.07 -21.95
N LYS A 423 15.96 12.78 -22.62
CA LYS A 423 16.94 12.30 -23.62
C LYS A 423 17.82 11.13 -23.18
N GLU A 424 17.97 10.92 -21.88
CA GLU A 424 18.76 9.84 -21.28
C GLU A 424 18.09 8.46 -21.42
N LEU A 425 16.79 8.44 -21.70
CA LEU A 425 15.97 7.22 -21.86
C LEU A 425 15.54 6.98 -23.32
N GLN A 426 16.04 7.76 -24.28
CA GLN A 426 15.63 7.69 -25.69
C GLN A 426 16.80 7.45 -26.65
N CYS A 427 16.54 6.64 -27.69
CA CYS A 427 17.46 6.45 -28.82
C CYS A 427 17.35 7.54 -29.90
N SER A 428 16.29 8.38 -29.93
CA SER A 428 16.08 9.41 -30.96
C SER A 428 15.42 10.69 -30.40
N LYS A 429 15.81 11.86 -30.95
CA LYS A 429 15.29 13.19 -30.56
C LYS A 429 13.84 13.47 -30.98
N MET A 430 13.29 12.68 -31.88
CA MET A 430 11.90 12.80 -32.36
C MET A 430 11.38 11.41 -32.66
N LYS A 431 10.08 11.18 -32.42
CA LYS A 431 9.40 9.93 -32.78
C LYS A 431 8.12 10.19 -33.57
N PRO A 432 7.89 9.47 -34.68
CA PRO A 432 6.61 9.54 -35.38
C PRO A 432 5.52 8.88 -34.54
N CYS A 433 4.40 9.58 -34.36
CA CYS A 433 3.18 9.01 -33.80
C CYS A 433 2.66 7.91 -34.72
N ILE A 434 2.46 6.69 -34.21
CA ILE A 434 1.98 5.55 -35.02
C ILE A 434 0.57 5.76 -35.60
N LEU A 435 -0.22 6.66 -35.01
CA LEU A 435 -1.61 6.90 -35.42
C LEU A 435 -1.75 8.05 -36.43
N CYS A 436 -1.02 9.16 -36.23
CA CYS A 436 -1.12 10.33 -37.11
C CYS A 436 0.11 10.59 -37.99
N GLY A 437 1.19 9.82 -37.82
CA GLY A 437 2.43 9.92 -38.59
C GLY A 437 3.28 11.17 -38.31
N GLN A 438 2.82 12.09 -37.46
CA GLN A 438 3.56 13.31 -37.14
C GLN A 438 4.68 13.05 -36.14
N ASN A 439 5.82 13.72 -36.33
CA ASN A 439 6.93 13.67 -35.39
C ASN A 439 6.59 14.47 -34.12
N VAL A 440 6.77 13.83 -32.98
CA VAL A 440 6.62 14.40 -31.64
C VAL A 440 7.99 14.41 -30.98
N ASP A 441 8.31 15.53 -30.34
CA ASP A 441 9.50 15.70 -29.48
C ASP A 441 9.21 15.12 -28.09
#